data_AF-A0A4U5QCR5-F1
#
_entry.id   AF-A0A4U5QCR5-F1
#
_cell.length_a   1.000
_cell.length_b   1.000
_cell.length_c   1.000
_cell.angle_alpha   90.00
_cell.angle_beta   90.00
_cell.angle_gamma   90.00
#
_symmetry.space_group_name_H-M   'P 1'
#
loop_
_entity.id
_entity.type
_entity.pdbx_description
1 polymer ?
#
loop_
_entity_poly.entity_id
_entity_poly.type
_entity_poly.pdbx_seq_one_letter_code
_entity_poly.pdbx_strand_id
1 'polypeptide(L)'
;MTNQLLLKEIEKGSSFVSSPLSFHLTLSLVAAGSTGKTSEQLLSFLGTEYLGIQSVGIIYCQDYAACRGSKEKEVSLWAERKTGGLIKEVLPPGSVDNDVALILANAIYFKGAWDQKFDAPRTELGDFHLLNGQIVQVPFLAGLGFEELRY
;
A
#
# COMPACT_ATOMS: atom_id res chain seq x y z
N MET A 1 16.60 -7.82 -9.31
CA MET A 1 15.70 -8.96 -8.98
C MET A 1 14.27 -8.53 -8.64
N THR A 2 14.04 -7.24 -8.33
CA THR A 2 12.75 -6.65 -7.89
C THR A 2 11.62 -6.67 -8.93
N ASN A 3 11.94 -6.74 -10.22
CA ASN A 3 10.94 -6.65 -11.29
C ASN A 3 10.11 -7.94 -11.49
N GLN A 4 10.59 -9.11 -11.08
CA GLN A 4 9.91 -10.38 -11.40
C GLN A 4 8.63 -10.62 -10.59
N LEU A 5 8.57 -10.15 -9.35
CA LEU A 5 7.37 -10.29 -8.49
C LEU A 5 6.24 -9.36 -8.95
N LEU A 6 6.57 -8.12 -9.34
CA LEU A 6 5.60 -7.17 -9.89
C LEU A 6 5.04 -7.66 -11.22
N LEU A 7 5.90 -8.17 -12.11
CA LEU A 7 5.48 -8.70 -13.41
C LEU A 7 4.51 -9.88 -13.25
N LYS A 8 4.72 -10.75 -12.27
CA LYS A 8 3.85 -11.92 -12.03
C LYS A 8 2.43 -11.54 -11.54
N GLU A 9 2.29 -10.45 -10.80
CA GLU A 9 0.96 -9.94 -10.40
C GLU A 9 0.29 -9.12 -11.51
N ILE A 10 1.07 -8.45 -12.35
CA ILE A 10 0.57 -7.76 -13.55
C ILE A 10 0.09 -8.78 -14.61
N GLU A 11 0.80 -9.91 -14.76
CA GLU A 11 0.44 -11.02 -15.66
C GLU A 11 -0.91 -11.68 -15.32
N LYS A 12 -1.36 -11.57 -14.07
CA LYS A 12 -2.69 -12.07 -13.64
C LYS A 12 -3.84 -11.12 -13.97
N GLY A 13 -3.56 -9.93 -14.54
CA GLY A 13 -4.58 -8.93 -14.85
C GLY A 13 -5.08 -8.15 -13.63
N SER A 14 -4.41 -8.27 -12.48
CA SER A 14 -4.72 -7.51 -11.26
C SER A 14 -4.09 -6.12 -11.26
N SER A 15 -4.82 -5.14 -10.72
CA SER A 15 -4.23 -3.83 -10.41
C SER A 15 -3.35 -3.94 -9.16
N PHE A 16 -2.14 -3.38 -9.23
CA PHE A 16 -1.21 -3.34 -8.11
C PHE A 16 -0.90 -1.89 -7.75
N VAL A 17 -0.92 -1.57 -6.45
CA VAL A 17 -0.52 -0.27 -5.91
C VAL A 17 0.41 -0.48 -4.73
N SER A 18 1.47 0.31 -4.65
CA SER A 18 2.40 0.30 -3.52
C SER A 18 2.95 1.70 -3.25
N SER A 19 3.46 1.91 -2.04
CA SER A 19 4.17 3.13 -1.66
C SER A 19 5.65 2.81 -1.42
N PRO A 20 6.53 3.05 -2.41
CA PRO A 20 7.97 2.81 -2.27
C PRO A 20 8.57 3.53 -1.06
N LEU A 21 8.13 4.76 -0.80
CA LEU A 21 8.56 5.54 0.36
C LEU A 21 8.19 4.87 1.68
N SER A 22 6.97 4.34 1.78
CA SER A 22 6.53 3.70 3.02
C SER A 22 7.35 2.43 3.30
N PHE A 23 7.71 1.67 2.25
CA PHE A 23 8.65 0.56 2.39
C PHE A 23 10.04 1.01 2.83
N HIS A 24 10.56 2.11 2.28
CA HIS A 24 11.85 2.66 2.71
C HIS A 24 11.83 3.02 4.20
N LEU A 25 10.80 3.73 4.68
CA LEU A 25 10.70 4.11 6.09
C LEU A 25 10.64 2.90 7.01
N THR A 26 9.83 1.91 6.66
CA THR A 26 9.70 0.66 7.42
C THR A 26 11.02 -0.11 7.47
N LEU A 27 11.72 -0.25 6.35
CA LEU A 27 13.01 -0.92 6.29
C LEU A 27 14.11 -0.13 7.03
N SER A 28 14.11 1.20 6.96
CA SER A 28 15.04 2.04 7.72
C SER A 28 14.89 1.86 9.22
N LEU A 29 13.65 1.75 9.72
CA LEU A 29 13.38 1.51 11.14
C LEU A 29 13.88 0.12 11.57
N VAL A 30 13.71 -0.90 10.74
CA VAL A 30 14.27 -2.24 11.00
C VAL A 30 15.80 -2.20 10.94
N ALA A 31 16.39 -1.48 9.99
CA ALA A 31 17.83 -1.33 9.86
C ALA A 31 18.45 -0.71 11.12
N ALA A 32 17.83 0.35 11.64
CA ALA A 32 18.25 1.04 12.86
C ALA A 32 18.13 0.18 14.13
N GLY A 33 17.14 -0.72 14.20
CA GLY A 33 16.97 -1.67 15.30
C GLY A 33 17.81 -2.96 15.16
N SER A 34 18.42 -3.18 14.00
CA SER A 34 19.22 -4.37 13.70
C SER A 34 20.72 -4.10 13.88
N THR A 35 21.51 -5.16 14.03
CA THR A 35 22.97 -5.07 14.20
C THR A 35 23.71 -6.03 13.26
N GLY A 36 25.00 -5.78 13.04
CA GLY A 36 25.86 -6.60 12.20
C GLY A 36 25.39 -6.71 10.75
N LYS A 37 25.54 -7.89 10.15
CA LYS A 37 25.27 -8.15 8.73
C LYS A 37 23.85 -7.80 8.30
N THR A 38 22.85 -7.97 9.18
CA THR A 38 21.45 -7.64 8.88
C THR A 38 21.28 -6.14 8.65
N SER A 39 21.90 -5.31 9.48
CA SER A 39 21.85 -3.84 9.33
C SER A 39 22.57 -3.41 8.06
N GLU A 40 23.75 -3.96 7.80
CA GLU A 40 24.53 -3.67 6.59
C GLU A 40 23.76 -4.01 5.31
N GLN A 41 23.09 -5.17 5.26
CA GLN A 41 22.28 -5.57 4.12
C GLN A 41 21.10 -4.61 3.90
N LEU A 42 20.39 -4.25 4.97
CA LEU A 42 19.27 -3.31 4.87
C LEU A 42 19.72 -1.92 4.44
N LEU A 43 20.82 -1.41 4.98
CA LEU A 43 21.38 -0.11 4.60
C LEU A 43 21.88 -0.11 3.15
N SER A 44 22.52 -1.19 2.70
CA SER A 44 22.96 -1.33 1.31
C SER A 44 21.78 -1.31 0.32
N PHE A 45 20.63 -1.87 0.73
CA PHE A 45 19.41 -1.88 -0.07
C PHE A 45 18.73 -0.51 -0.13
N LEU A 46 18.87 0.31 0.91
CA LEU A 46 18.20 1.60 1.05
C LEU A 46 18.90 2.78 0.35
N GLY A 47 20.19 2.67 0.01
CA GLY A 47 20.90 3.59 -0.90
C GLY A 47 20.83 5.10 -0.55
N THR A 48 20.69 5.44 0.72
CA THR A 48 20.04 6.68 1.24
C THR A 48 20.41 8.04 0.61
N GLU A 49 19.39 8.87 0.37
CA GLU A 49 19.28 10.25 0.86
C GLU A 49 17.86 10.47 1.42
N TYR A 50 17.75 11.01 2.65
CA TYR A 50 16.53 11.09 3.46
C TYR A 50 15.68 12.32 3.09
N LEU A 51 14.39 12.15 2.83
CA LEU A 51 13.39 13.23 2.79
C LEU A 51 12.31 12.97 3.84
N GLY A 52 12.14 13.92 4.75
CA GLY A 52 11.25 13.82 5.91
C GLY A 52 9.78 13.74 5.51
N ILE A 53 9.13 12.63 5.86
CA ILE A 53 7.69 12.43 5.69
C ILE A 53 7.10 11.78 6.94
N GLN A 54 5.96 12.29 7.39
CA GLN A 54 5.18 11.74 8.50
C GLN A 54 4.25 10.63 7.98
N SER A 55 4.74 9.38 7.96
CA SER A 55 3.88 8.21 8.09
C SER A 55 4.69 7.08 8.71
N VAL A 56 4.42 6.80 9.99
CA VAL A 56 4.99 5.67 10.71
C VAL A 56 3.85 4.96 11.42
N GLY A 57 3.65 3.70 11.05
CA GLY A 57 2.79 2.78 11.77
C GLY A 57 3.51 1.45 11.91
N ILE A 58 4.37 1.32 12.93
CA ILE A 58 4.94 0.03 13.33
C ILE A 58 4.06 -0.53 14.44
N ILE A 59 3.56 -1.75 14.27
CA ILE A 59 3.04 -2.54 15.39
C ILE A 59 4.21 -3.33 15.96
N TYR A 60 4.40 -3.21 17.27
CA TYR A 60 5.15 -4.18 18.06
C TYR A 60 4.13 -4.92 18.92
N CYS A 61 3.91 -6.21 18.67
CA CYS A 61 3.13 -7.03 19.58
C CYS A 61 4.10 -7.53 20.66
N GLN A 62 4.18 -6.79 21.77
CA GLN A 62 5.20 -6.99 22.81
C GLN A 62 4.98 -8.25 23.65
N ASP A 63 3.75 -8.80 23.66
CA ASP A 63 3.37 -9.83 24.62
C ASP A 63 2.44 -10.89 23.99
N TYR A 64 3.05 -11.80 23.25
CA TYR A 64 2.38 -12.90 22.53
C TYR A 64 1.55 -13.82 23.44
N ALA A 65 1.87 -13.89 24.75
CA ALA A 65 1.14 -14.70 25.72
C ALA A 65 -0.21 -14.09 26.17
N ALA A 66 -0.43 -12.79 25.94
CA ALA A 66 -1.65 -12.08 26.35
C ALA A 66 -2.71 -11.95 25.24
N CYS A 67 -2.40 -12.38 24.02
CA CYS A 67 -3.28 -12.27 22.86
C CYS A 67 -4.42 -13.30 22.95
N ARG A 68 -5.61 -12.87 23.38
CA ARG A 68 -6.81 -13.73 23.47
C ARG A 68 -7.47 -14.05 22.10
N GLY A 69 -6.93 -13.54 20.99
CA GLY A 69 -7.47 -13.71 19.63
C GLY A 69 -6.39 -13.98 18.58
N SER A 70 -6.79 -14.21 17.33
CA SER A 70 -5.82 -14.48 16.25
C SER A 70 -4.95 -13.26 15.93
N LYS A 71 -3.67 -13.50 15.62
CA LYS A 71 -2.68 -12.44 15.36
C LYS A 71 -3.09 -11.57 14.16
N GLU A 72 -3.69 -12.17 13.14
CA GLU A 72 -4.20 -11.50 11.94
C GLU A 72 -5.34 -10.53 12.26
N LYS A 73 -6.20 -10.91 13.22
CA LYS A 73 -7.33 -10.08 13.64
C LYS A 73 -6.84 -8.84 14.38
N GLU A 74 -5.80 -8.96 15.20
CA GLU A 74 -5.22 -7.81 15.90
C GLU A 74 -4.60 -6.81 14.92
N VAL A 75 -3.82 -7.30 13.95
CA VAL A 75 -3.23 -6.48 12.89
C VAL A 75 -4.32 -5.79 12.05
N SER A 76 -5.37 -6.52 11.70
CA SER A 76 -6.49 -5.98 10.93
C SER A 76 -7.29 -4.92 11.71
N LEU A 77 -7.55 -5.15 13.00
CA LEU A 77 -8.18 -4.15 13.89
C LEU A 77 -7.32 -2.90 14.06
N TRP A 78 -6.00 -3.05 14.15
CA TRP A 78 -5.10 -1.91 14.15
C TRP A 78 -5.20 -1.11 12.85
N ALA A 79 -5.16 -1.78 11.70
CA ALA A 79 -5.23 -1.12 10.41
C ALA A 79 -6.55 -0.39 10.24
N GLU A 80 -7.65 -1.02 10.64
CA GLU A 80 -8.98 -0.41 10.62
C GLU A 80 -9.01 0.86 11.46
N ARG A 81 -8.50 0.82 12.69
CA ARG A 81 -8.42 2.00 13.57
C ARG A 81 -7.54 3.10 13.01
N LYS A 82 -6.37 2.76 12.46
CA LYS A 82 -5.41 3.74 11.94
C LYS A 82 -5.83 4.35 10.61
N THR A 83 -6.64 3.65 9.85
CA THR A 83 -7.16 4.12 8.56
C THR A 83 -8.58 4.65 8.66
N GLY A 84 -9.13 4.84 9.86
CA GLY A 84 -10.49 5.34 10.04
C GLY A 84 -11.56 4.44 9.41
N GLY A 85 -11.34 3.12 9.40
CA GLY A 85 -12.27 2.11 8.88
C GLY A 85 -12.07 1.73 7.41
N LEU A 86 -11.07 2.27 6.73
CA LEU A 86 -10.88 2.13 5.28
C LEU A 86 -10.17 0.82 4.89
N ILE A 87 -9.21 0.36 5.70
CA ILE A 87 -8.52 -0.92 5.52
C ILE A 87 -8.94 -1.85 6.65
N LYS A 88 -9.81 -2.81 6.33
CA LYS A 88 -10.45 -3.69 7.33
C LYS A 88 -9.75 -5.03 7.53
N GLU A 89 -9.02 -5.48 6.52
CA GLU A 89 -8.29 -6.74 6.54
C GLU A 89 -6.93 -6.51 5.88
N VAL A 90 -5.87 -6.86 6.60
CA VAL A 90 -4.48 -6.77 6.10
C VAL A 90 -3.89 -8.15 5.85
N LEU A 91 -4.27 -9.11 6.69
CA LEU A 91 -3.78 -10.48 6.64
C LEU A 91 -4.98 -11.41 6.50
N PRO A 92 -4.98 -12.32 5.50
CA PRO A 92 -6.03 -13.31 5.35
C PRO A 92 -6.16 -14.20 6.59
N PRO A 93 -7.36 -14.70 6.94
CA PRO A 93 -7.53 -15.63 8.05
C PRO A 93 -6.63 -16.87 7.89
N GLY A 94 -5.86 -17.20 8.93
CA GLY A 94 -4.97 -18.36 8.94
C GLY A 94 -3.67 -18.18 8.17
N SER A 95 -3.32 -16.94 7.79
CA SER A 95 -2.04 -16.66 7.12
C SER A 95 -0.86 -16.50 8.08
N VAL A 96 -1.10 -16.52 9.39
CA VAL A 96 -0.04 -16.36 10.40
C VAL A 96 0.02 -17.57 11.32
N ASP A 97 1.17 -18.23 11.30
CA ASP A 97 1.46 -19.35 12.18
C ASP A 97 1.71 -18.92 13.64
N ASN A 98 1.52 -19.86 14.55
CA ASN A 98 1.75 -19.64 15.98
C ASN A 98 3.23 -19.31 16.30
N ASP A 99 4.17 -19.73 15.45
CA ASP A 99 5.61 -19.54 15.63
C ASP A 99 6.12 -18.18 15.10
N VAL A 100 5.24 -17.33 14.55
CA VAL A 100 5.63 -15.97 14.16
C VAL A 100 6.06 -15.16 15.39
N ALA A 101 7.33 -14.73 15.36
CA ALA A 101 7.98 -13.92 16.39
C ALA A 101 7.89 -12.40 16.16
N LEU A 102 7.61 -11.95 14.93
CA LEU A 102 7.45 -10.54 14.59
C LEU A 102 6.58 -10.37 13.35
N ILE A 103 5.64 -9.42 13.39
CA ILE A 103 4.88 -8.96 12.22
C ILE A 103 5.20 -7.49 11.98
N LEU A 104 5.62 -7.18 10.76
CA LEU A 104 5.81 -5.81 10.32
C LEU A 104 4.68 -5.43 9.36
N ALA A 105 3.67 -4.74 9.89
CA ALA A 105 2.52 -4.31 9.11
C ALA A 105 2.70 -2.86 8.64
N ASN A 106 2.33 -2.59 7.39
CA ASN A 106 2.26 -1.24 6.84
C ASN A 106 0.96 -1.09 6.03
N ALA A 107 0.27 0.03 6.22
CA ALA A 107 -1.04 0.29 5.63
C ALA A 107 -1.10 1.73 5.14
N ILE A 108 -1.39 1.93 3.86
CA ILE A 108 -1.49 3.25 3.24
C ILE A 108 -2.85 3.43 2.57
N TYR A 109 -3.46 4.60 2.81
CA TYR A 109 -4.64 5.06 2.12
C TYR A 109 -4.39 6.45 1.56
N PHE A 110 -4.77 6.66 0.30
CA PHE A 110 -4.65 7.96 -0.36
C PHE A 110 -5.98 8.36 -0.98
N LYS A 111 -6.47 9.55 -0.60
CA LYS A 111 -7.59 10.22 -1.26
C LYS A 111 -7.16 11.63 -1.63
N GLY A 112 -6.72 11.79 -2.87
CA GLY A 112 -6.35 13.09 -3.42
C GLY A 112 -7.57 13.96 -3.68
N ALA A 113 -7.45 15.26 -3.38
CA ALA A 113 -8.34 16.27 -3.92
C ALA A 113 -7.69 16.87 -5.16
N TRP A 114 -8.40 16.87 -6.28
CA TRP A 114 -7.94 17.54 -7.49
C TRP A 114 -7.95 19.05 -7.30
N ASP A 115 -6.91 19.73 -7.79
CA ASP A 115 -6.85 21.20 -7.84
C ASP A 115 -7.96 21.76 -8.75
N GLN A 116 -8.06 21.19 -9.95
CA GLN A 116 -9.22 21.34 -10.83
C GLN A 116 -10.07 20.07 -10.78
N LYS A 117 -11.29 20.18 -10.26
CA LYS A 117 -12.19 19.03 -10.09
C LYS A 117 -12.85 18.64 -11.41
N PHE A 118 -13.10 17.35 -11.56
CA PHE A 118 -13.97 16.84 -12.60
C PHE A 118 -15.43 17.25 -12.36
N ASP A 119 -16.15 17.48 -13.45
CA ASP A 119 -17.58 17.76 -13.43
C ASP A 119 -18.33 16.43 -13.27
N ALA A 120 -18.79 16.15 -12.05
CA ALA A 120 -19.51 14.91 -11.75
C ALA A 120 -20.70 14.64 -12.70
N PRO A 121 -21.52 15.64 -13.11
CA PRO A 121 -22.61 15.42 -14.07
C PRO A 121 -22.15 15.00 -15.48
N ARG A 122 -20.88 15.23 -15.82
CA ARG A 122 -20.29 14.84 -17.11
C ARG A 122 -19.59 13.48 -17.05
N THR A 123 -19.58 12.83 -15.90
CA THR A 123 -19.05 11.48 -15.76
C THR A 123 -20.03 10.51 -16.42
N GLU A 124 -19.57 9.86 -17.49
CA GLU A 124 -20.36 8.93 -18.29
C GLU A 124 -19.68 7.57 -18.36
N LEU A 125 -20.47 6.53 -18.64
CA LEU A 125 -19.92 5.19 -18.85
C LEU A 125 -19.19 5.15 -20.20
N GLY A 126 -18.01 4.55 -20.20
CA GLY A 126 -17.21 4.34 -21.41
C GLY A 126 -16.54 2.96 -21.41
N ASP A 127 -16.07 2.56 -22.58
CA ASP A 127 -15.37 1.29 -22.79
C ASP A 127 -13.95 1.35 -22.20
N PHE A 128 -13.66 0.46 -21.25
CA PHE A 128 -12.32 0.19 -20.75
C PHE A 128 -11.84 -1.17 -21.26
N HIS A 129 -10.71 -1.15 -21.96
CA HIS A 129 -10.11 -2.35 -22.55
C HIS A 129 -9.13 -2.99 -21.55
N LEU A 130 -9.47 -4.19 -21.08
CA LEU A 130 -8.64 -4.98 -20.18
C LEU A 130 -7.46 -5.63 -20.92
N LEU A 131 -6.40 -5.97 -20.19
CA LEU A 131 -5.20 -6.62 -20.74
C LEU A 131 -5.49 -7.99 -21.39
N ASN A 132 -6.55 -8.66 -20.95
CA ASN A 132 -7.00 -9.93 -21.50
C ASN A 132 -7.89 -9.77 -22.76
N GLY A 133 -8.05 -8.54 -23.27
CA GLY A 133 -8.87 -8.22 -24.45
C GLY A 133 -10.37 -8.05 -24.18
N GLN A 134 -10.83 -8.25 -22.94
CA GLN A 134 -12.22 -7.99 -22.58
C GLN A 134 -12.51 -6.49 -22.48
N ILE A 135 -13.75 -6.10 -22.77
CA ILE A 135 -14.23 -4.73 -22.63
C ILE A 135 -15.20 -4.67 -21.46
N VAL A 136 -14.99 -3.70 -20.56
CA VAL A 136 -15.88 -3.43 -19.43
C VAL A 136 -16.30 -1.97 -19.44
N GLN A 137 -17.53 -1.70 -19.03
CA GLN A 137 -18.07 -0.34 -18.94
C GLN A 137 -17.73 0.25 -17.58
N VAL A 138 -17.04 1.39 -17.56
CA VAL A 138 -16.63 2.09 -16.32
C VAL A 138 -16.94 3.58 -16.41
N PRO A 139 -17.19 4.27 -15.28
CA PRO A 139 -17.37 5.72 -15.27
C PRO A 139 -16.05 6.43 -15.60
N PHE A 140 -16.01 7.13 -16.73
CA PHE A 140 -14.91 8.02 -17.11
C PHE A 140 -15.17 9.42 -16.58
N LEU A 141 -14.25 9.92 -15.76
CA LEU A 141 -14.33 11.29 -15.23
C LEU A 141 -14.08 12.29 -16.35
N ALA A 142 -14.96 13.28 -16.49
CA ALA A 142 -14.82 14.38 -17.43
C ALA A 142 -14.84 15.71 -16.71
N GLY A 143 -14.04 16.66 -17.18
CA GLY A 143 -13.96 18.01 -16.63
C GLY A 143 -13.58 18.98 -17.73
N LEU A 144 -13.90 20.25 -17.55
CA LEU A 144 -13.48 21.32 -18.46
C LEU A 144 -12.02 21.72 -18.15
N GLY A 145 -11.06 20.84 -18.47
CA GLY A 145 -9.64 21.15 -18.35
C GLY A 145 -9.13 21.84 -19.62
N PHE A 146 -8.91 23.16 -19.56
CA PHE A 146 -8.30 24.03 -20.59
C PHE A 146 -8.34 23.52 -22.04
N GLU A 147 -9.52 23.57 -22.65
CA GLU A 147 -9.69 23.52 -24.11
C GLU A 147 -9.75 24.94 -24.70
N GLU A 148 -9.00 25.89 -24.14
CA GLU A 148 -8.94 27.27 -24.61
C GLU A 148 -7.49 27.69 -24.90
N LEU A 149 -7.26 28.03 -26.18
CA LEU A 149 -6.06 28.60 -26.81
C LEU A 149 -5.00 27.61 -27.36
N ARG A 150 -5.37 26.90 -28.42
CA ARG A 150 -4.53 26.80 -29.62
C ARG A 150 -5.32 27.16 -30.88
N TYR A 151 -5.34 28.46 -31.19
CA TYR A 151 -5.33 28.98 -32.56
C TYR A 151 -4.05 29.80 -32.72
#